data_AF-S9R2L5-F1
#
_entry.id   AF-S9R2L5-F1
#
_cell.length_a   1.000
_cell.length_b   1.000
_cell.length_c   1.000
_cell.angle_alpha   90.00
_cell.angle_beta   90.00
_cell.angle_gamma   90.00
#
_symmetry.space_group_name_H-M   'P 1'
#
loop_
_entity.id
_entity.type
_entity.pdbx_description
1 polymer ?
#
loop_
_entity_poly.entity_id
_entity_poly.type
_entity_poly.pdbx_seq_one_letter_code
_entity_poly.pdbx_strand_id
1 'polypeptide(L)'
;MSLVNYESDEEKEAQDIENEESLWAPSEMNNWRFPSSPKGDSDSFLEKKIKQFLELKRKNVHFHARLVENENFLNPQLLDTLQEYAGISNPMASMMPSATWIPQCLPNSAYAKSLREAQEDLIRKREENQKNRTEIAFQKSSA
;
A
#
# COMPACT_ATOMS: atom_id res chain seq x y z
N MET A 1 4.10 -68.03 12.45
CA MET A 1 4.75 -66.80 12.94
C MET A 1 4.49 -65.71 11.92
N SER A 2 3.65 -64.72 12.26
CA SER A 2 3.30 -63.61 11.38
C SER A 2 4.36 -62.53 11.54
N LEU A 3 5.11 -62.20 10.48
CA LEU A 3 6.05 -61.09 10.46
C LEU A 3 5.22 -59.80 10.51
N VAL A 4 5.27 -59.10 11.64
CA VAL A 4 4.73 -57.74 11.77
C VAL A 4 5.74 -56.84 11.07
N ASN A 5 5.36 -56.30 9.91
CA ASN A 5 6.14 -55.28 9.23
C ASN A 5 6.08 -54.00 10.08
N TYR A 6 7.21 -53.65 10.69
CA TYR A 6 7.41 -52.35 11.32
C TYR A 6 7.79 -51.39 10.20
N GLU A 7 6.79 -50.78 9.59
CA GLU A 7 6.99 -49.60 8.75
C GLU A 7 7.54 -48.51 9.67
N SER A 8 8.78 -48.11 9.43
CA SER A 8 9.48 -47.15 10.27
C SER A 8 8.79 -45.80 10.21
N ASP A 9 8.83 -45.04 11.31
CA ASP A 9 8.20 -43.70 11.34
C ASP A 9 8.77 -42.77 10.25
N GLU A 10 10.02 -43.00 9.83
CA GLU A 10 10.66 -42.33 8.69
C GLU A 10 10.03 -42.71 7.34
N GLU A 11 9.62 -43.96 7.14
CA GLU A 11 8.92 -44.39 5.91
C GLU A 11 7.51 -43.82 5.84
N LYS A 12 6.84 -43.64 6.99
CA LYS A 12 5.54 -42.95 7.04
C LYS A 12 5.68 -41.46 6.75
N GLU A 13 6.66 -40.78 7.35
CA GLU A 13 6.92 -39.37 7.04
C GLU A 13 7.29 -39.19 5.56
N ALA A 14 8.08 -40.09 4.97
CA ALA A 14 8.40 -40.05 3.55
C ALA A 14 7.15 -40.24 2.66
N GLN A 15 6.27 -41.17 3.02
CA GLN A 15 4.99 -41.39 2.31
C GLN A 15 4.03 -40.21 2.47
N ASP A 16 4.01 -39.56 3.63
CA ASP A 16 3.20 -38.37 3.89
C ASP A 16 3.71 -37.15 3.10
N ILE A 17 5.05 -36.99 3.01
CA ILE A 17 5.68 -35.95 2.18
C ILE A 17 5.41 -36.20 0.70
N GLU A 18 5.55 -37.43 0.19
CA GLU A 18 5.23 -37.77 -1.21
C GLU A 18 3.74 -37.55 -1.54
N ASN A 19 2.84 -37.84 -0.59
CA ASN A 19 1.40 -37.56 -0.73
C ASN A 19 1.11 -36.05 -0.74
N GLU A 20 1.74 -35.27 0.14
CA GLU A 20 1.64 -33.81 0.12
C GLU A 20 2.27 -33.20 -1.14
N GLU A 21 3.33 -33.83 -1.67
CA GLU A 21 3.91 -33.42 -2.93
C GLU A 21 2.96 -33.67 -4.11
N SER A 22 2.22 -34.78 -4.07
CA SER A 22 1.16 -35.07 -5.04
C SER A 22 -0.04 -34.12 -4.93
N LEU A 23 -0.21 -33.37 -3.83
CA LEU A 23 -1.26 -32.36 -3.68
C LEU A 23 -0.90 -31.02 -4.37
N TRP A 24 0.39 -30.72 -4.57
CA TRP A 24 0.81 -29.53 -5.35
C TRP A 24 1.00 -29.80 -6.83
N ALA A 25 0.99 -31.08 -7.24
CA ALA A 25 0.91 -31.44 -8.65
C ALA A 25 -0.40 -30.85 -9.24
N PRO A 26 -0.32 -30.01 -10.29
CA PRO A 26 -1.52 -29.46 -10.92
C PRO A 26 -2.43 -30.62 -11.37
N SER A 27 -3.58 -30.75 -10.72
CA SER A 27 -4.54 -31.80 -11.08
C SER A 27 -4.96 -31.62 -12.53
N GLU A 28 -5.03 -32.71 -13.30
CA GLU A 28 -5.50 -32.68 -14.70
C GLU A 28 -6.95 -32.13 -14.84
N MET A 29 -7.65 -32.00 -13.71
CA MET A 29 -8.98 -31.42 -13.53
C MET A 29 -8.98 -29.89 -13.32
N ASN A 30 -7.81 -29.24 -13.33
CA ASN A 30 -7.76 -27.79 -13.27
C ASN A 30 -7.70 -27.24 -14.69
N ASN A 31 -8.84 -26.76 -15.18
CA ASN A 31 -8.99 -26.12 -16.48
C ASN A 31 -8.31 -24.74 -16.48
N TRP A 32 -7.01 -24.69 -16.19
CA TRP A 32 -6.15 -23.52 -16.33
C TRP A 32 -5.79 -23.29 -17.80
N ARG A 33 -6.74 -23.56 -18.70
CA ARG A 33 -6.61 -23.13 -20.08
C ARG A 33 -6.97 -21.67 -20.09
N PHE A 34 -6.06 -20.85 -20.64
CA PHE A 34 -6.37 -19.46 -20.91
C PHE A 34 -7.70 -19.39 -21.68
N PRO A 35 -8.64 -18.53 -21.27
CA PRO A 35 -9.83 -18.33 -22.07
C PRO A 35 -9.40 -17.92 -23.48
N SER A 36 -10.12 -18.41 -24.48
CA SER A 36 -9.91 -17.95 -25.85
C SER A 36 -10.06 -16.43 -25.88
N SER A 37 -9.21 -15.75 -26.68
CA SER A 37 -9.26 -14.30 -26.79
C SER A 37 -10.71 -13.85 -27.08
N PRO A 38 -11.18 -12.77 -26.44
CA PRO A 38 -12.52 -12.27 -26.65
C PRO A 38 -12.81 -12.11 -28.14
N LYS A 39 -13.97 -12.58 -28.61
CA LYS A 39 -14.39 -12.39 -30.00
C LYS A 39 -14.99 -10.98 -30.13
N GLY A 40 -14.17 -10.03 -30.54
CA GLY A 40 -14.60 -8.66 -30.82
C GLY A 40 -13.47 -7.89 -31.47
N ASP A 41 -13.79 -7.14 -32.52
CA ASP A 41 -12.84 -6.21 -33.13
C ASP A 41 -12.63 -5.04 -32.16
N SER A 42 -11.37 -4.70 -31.91
CA SER A 42 -11.02 -3.57 -31.05
C SER A 42 -11.51 -2.25 -31.65
N ASP A 43 -11.81 -1.28 -30.78
CA ASP A 43 -12.10 0.08 -31.22
C ASP A 43 -10.93 0.63 -32.05
N SER A 44 -11.22 1.00 -33.31
CA SER A 44 -10.24 1.51 -34.28
C SER A 44 -9.47 2.73 -33.74
N PHE A 45 -10.12 3.56 -32.93
CA PHE A 45 -9.47 4.72 -32.32
C PHE A 45 -8.43 4.31 -31.28
N LEU A 46 -8.76 3.32 -30.45
CA LEU A 46 -7.86 2.79 -29.43
C LEU A 46 -6.65 2.09 -30.06
N GLU A 47 -6.86 1.32 -31.14
CA GLU A 47 -5.75 0.69 -31.88
C GLU A 47 -4.74 1.70 -32.41
N LYS A 48 -5.22 2.83 -32.96
CA LYS A 48 -4.33 3.90 -33.46
C LYS A 48 -3.48 4.48 -32.33
N LYS A 49 -4.08 4.73 -31.16
CA LYS A 49 -3.35 5.20 -29.97
C LYS A 49 -2.30 4.20 -29.50
N ILE A 50 -2.64 2.92 -29.46
CA ILE A 50 -1.71 1.87 -29.05
C ILE A 50 -0.56 1.74 -30.05
N LYS A 51 -0.83 1.78 -31.36
CA LYS A 51 0.20 1.78 -32.40
C LYS A 51 1.16 2.96 -32.25
N GLN A 52 0.63 4.16 -32.04
CA GLN A 52 1.45 5.35 -31.78
C GLN A 52 2.31 5.20 -30.50
N PHE A 53 1.72 4.67 -29.42
CA PHE A 53 2.45 4.42 -28.17
C PHE A 53 3.60 3.42 -28.36
N LEU A 54 3.38 2.36 -29.12
CA LEU A 54 4.42 1.36 -29.44
C LEU A 54 5.53 1.96 -30.31
N GLU A 55 5.20 2.79 -31.29
CA GLU A 55 6.21 3.52 -32.08
C GLU A 55 7.07 4.43 -31.20
N LEU A 56 6.46 5.15 -30.26
CA LEU A 56 7.17 6.04 -29.34
C LEU A 56 8.08 5.25 -28.39
N LYS A 57 7.64 4.08 -27.90
CA LYS A 57 8.48 3.17 -27.13
C LYS A 57 9.69 2.69 -27.93
N ARG A 58 9.52 2.33 -29.21
CA ARG A 58 10.63 1.93 -30.08
C ARG A 58 11.64 3.06 -30.33
N LYS A 59 11.19 4.31 -30.28
CA LYS A 59 12.03 5.52 -30.35
C LYS A 59 12.68 5.89 -29.00
N ASN A 60 12.65 4.97 -28.03
CA ASN A 60 13.19 5.14 -26.68
C ASN A 60 12.54 6.30 -25.88
N VAL A 61 11.33 6.70 -26.24
CA VAL A 61 10.56 7.71 -25.49
C VAL A 61 9.76 6.99 -24.41
N HIS A 62 10.28 7.01 -23.18
CA HIS A 62 9.59 6.45 -22.02
C HIS A 62 8.55 7.44 -21.48
N PHE A 63 7.27 7.18 -21.75
CA PHE A 63 6.16 8.00 -21.27
C PHE A 63 6.14 8.17 -19.76
N HIS A 64 6.38 7.10 -18.99
CA HIS A 64 6.38 7.17 -17.53
C HIS A 64 7.49 8.09 -17.00
N ALA A 65 8.68 8.06 -17.63
CA ALA A 65 9.78 8.96 -17.27
C ALA A 65 9.40 10.42 -17.55
N ARG A 66 8.86 10.71 -18.74
CA ARG A 66 8.37 12.05 -19.10
C ARG A 66 7.23 12.55 -18.20
N LEU A 67 6.38 11.64 -17.71
CA LEU A 67 5.27 11.99 -16.83
C LEU A 67 5.77 12.37 -15.44
N VAL A 68 6.82 11.69 -14.95
CA VAL A 68 7.47 12.01 -13.67
C VAL A 68 8.30 13.31 -13.75
N GLU A 69 8.99 13.53 -14.87
CA GLU A 69 9.79 14.76 -15.10
C GLU A 69 8.95 16.02 -15.27
N ASN A 70 7.70 15.87 -15.71
CA ASN A 70 6.85 17.02 -16.01
C ASN A 70 6.20 17.57 -14.73
N GLU A 71 6.66 18.75 -14.33
CA GLU A 71 6.21 19.49 -13.13
C GLU A 71 4.70 19.73 -13.08
N ASN A 72 4.02 19.80 -14.24
CA ASN A 72 2.57 19.94 -14.27
C ASN A 72 1.90 18.76 -13.57
N PHE A 73 2.41 17.53 -13.73
CA PHE A 73 1.87 16.33 -13.07
C PHE A 73 2.28 16.19 -11.61
N LEU A 74 3.18 17.05 -11.12
CA LEU A 74 3.57 17.11 -9.71
C LEU A 74 2.67 18.04 -8.88
N ASN A 75 1.68 18.69 -9.51
CA ASN A 75 0.75 19.56 -8.81
C ASN A 75 -0.30 18.72 -8.04
N PRO A 76 -0.31 18.74 -6.69
CA PRO A 76 -1.28 17.98 -5.90
C PRO A 76 -2.74 18.41 -6.15
N GLN A 77 -2.99 19.62 -6.67
CA GLN A 77 -4.33 20.09 -7.02
C GLN A 77 -4.96 19.32 -8.21
N LEU A 78 -4.15 18.67 -9.05
CA LEU A 78 -4.65 17.82 -10.13
C LEU A 78 -5.38 16.59 -9.60
N LEU A 79 -5.01 16.12 -8.40
CA LEU A 79 -5.63 14.98 -7.76
C LEU A 79 -7.15 15.20 -7.58
N ASP A 80 -7.56 16.41 -7.19
CA ASP A 80 -8.97 16.74 -6.95
C ASP A 80 -9.76 16.73 -8.26
N THR A 81 -9.21 17.33 -9.32
CA THR A 81 -9.84 17.32 -10.66
C THR A 81 -9.93 15.91 -11.24
N LEU A 82 -8.93 15.06 -10.99
CA LEU A 82 -8.93 13.68 -11.44
C LEU A 82 -9.97 12.85 -10.69
N GLN A 83 -10.12 13.07 -9.38
CA GLN A 83 -11.17 12.42 -8.58
C GLN A 83 -12.56 12.80 -9.08
N GLU A 84 -12.79 14.09 -9.35
CA GLU A 84 -14.06 14.58 -9.91
C GLU A 84 -14.33 13.93 -11.28
N TYR A 85 -13.34 13.93 -12.18
CA TYR A 85 -13.45 13.30 -13.50
C TYR A 85 -13.74 11.79 -13.42
N ALA A 86 -13.10 11.10 -12.48
CA ALA A 86 -13.30 9.66 -12.25
C ALA A 86 -14.61 9.35 -11.49
N GLY A 87 -15.35 10.37 -11.04
CA GLY A 87 -16.57 10.20 -10.24
C GLY A 87 -16.33 9.63 -8.85
N ILE A 88 -15.12 9.80 -8.31
CA ILE A 88 -14.76 9.31 -6.97
C ILE A 88 -15.25 10.33 -5.93
N SER A 89 -16.34 9.99 -5.24
CA SER A 89 -16.93 10.86 -4.22
C SER A 89 -16.24 10.78 -2.86
N ASN A 90 -15.51 9.69 -2.58
CA ASN A 90 -14.82 9.48 -1.31
C ASN A 90 -13.40 8.96 -1.54
N PRO A 91 -12.40 9.85 -1.64
CA PRO A 91 -11.02 9.45 -1.93
C PRO A 91 -10.36 8.66 -0.81
N MET A 92 -10.90 8.74 0.42
CA MET A 92 -10.41 8.01 1.58
C MET A 92 -11.14 6.67 1.76
N ALA A 93 -11.96 6.23 0.79
CA ALA A 93 -12.62 4.93 0.88
C ALA A 93 -11.59 3.78 0.89
N SER A 94 -11.85 2.78 1.71
CA SER A 94 -11.06 1.55 1.74
C SER A 94 -11.77 0.44 0.98
N MET A 95 -11.02 -0.46 0.35
CA MET A 95 -11.57 -1.71 -0.21
C MET A 95 -11.91 -2.73 0.89
N MET A 96 -11.54 -2.46 2.14
CA MET A 96 -11.85 -3.32 3.27
C MET A 96 -13.36 -3.26 3.60
N PRO A 97 -13.96 -4.35 4.09
CA PRO A 97 -15.32 -4.32 4.60
C PRO A 97 -15.46 -3.26 5.70
N SER A 98 -16.56 -2.51 5.67
CA SER A 98 -16.86 -1.46 6.66
C SER A 98 -16.95 -1.98 8.09
N ALA A 99 -17.23 -3.28 8.27
CA ALA A 99 -17.20 -3.96 9.55
C ALA A 99 -15.78 -4.08 10.14
N THR A 100 -14.74 -4.14 9.28
CA THR A 100 -13.35 -4.27 9.70
C THR A 100 -12.68 -2.91 9.84
N TRP A 101 -12.95 -1.98 8.94
CA TRP A 101 -12.31 -0.68 8.94
C TRP A 101 -13.22 0.42 8.41
N ILE A 102 -13.32 1.51 9.17
CA ILE A 102 -14.01 2.73 8.76
C ILE A 102 -12.94 3.80 8.60
N PRO A 103 -12.69 4.32 7.39
CA PRO A 103 -11.61 5.28 7.15
C PRO A 103 -11.68 6.57 7.99
N GLN A 104 -12.87 6.93 8.48
CA GLN A 104 -13.11 8.12 9.28
C GLN A 104 -13.21 7.84 10.79
N CYS A 105 -12.80 6.65 11.27
CA CYS A 105 -12.90 6.31 12.69
C CYS A 105 -11.85 6.98 13.57
N LEU A 106 -10.84 7.64 12.98
CA LEU A 106 -9.76 8.23 13.74
C LEU A 106 -10.26 9.45 14.54
N PRO A 107 -9.96 9.53 15.84
CA PRO A 107 -10.33 10.68 16.66
C PRO A 107 -9.58 11.92 16.21
N ASN A 108 -10.16 13.10 16.46
CA ASN A 108 -9.56 14.39 16.05
C ASN A 108 -8.12 14.58 16.53
N SER A 109 -7.73 13.99 17.67
CA SER A 109 -6.37 14.06 18.21
C SER A 109 -5.35 13.24 17.42
N ALA A 110 -5.77 12.23 16.66
CA ALA A 110 -4.90 11.34 15.89
C ALA A 110 -4.51 11.94 14.52
N TYR A 111 -5.11 13.06 14.10
CA TYR A 111 -4.76 13.70 12.85
C TYR A 111 -3.42 14.45 12.95
N ALA A 112 -2.69 14.54 11.83
CA ALA A 112 -1.36 15.15 11.80
C ALA A 112 -1.36 16.61 12.30
N LYS A 113 -2.45 17.35 12.10
CA LYS A 113 -2.57 18.75 12.54
C LYS A 113 -2.63 18.86 14.06
N SER A 114 -3.56 18.16 14.71
CA SER A 114 -3.70 18.14 16.17
C SER A 114 -2.47 17.58 16.85
N LEU A 115 -1.83 16.58 16.24
CA LEU A 115 -0.60 15.99 16.77
C LEU A 115 0.54 17.02 16.79
N ARG A 116 0.67 17.79 15.71
CA ARG A 116 1.66 18.87 15.62
C ARG A 116 1.40 19.97 16.66
N GLU A 117 0.16 20.42 16.78
CA GLU A 117 -0.25 21.41 17.79
C GLU A 117 0.09 20.92 19.22
N ALA A 118 -0.23 19.67 19.54
CA ALA A 118 0.09 19.07 20.83
C ALA A 118 1.60 18.96 21.07
N GLN A 119 2.39 18.64 20.04
CA GLN A 119 3.85 18.60 20.13
C GLN A 119 4.44 19.99 20.40
N GLU A 120 3.96 21.01 19.70
CA GLU A 120 4.37 22.41 19.89
C GLU A 120 4.06 22.89 21.31
N ASP A 121 2.88 22.56 21.84
CA ASP A 121 2.51 22.91 23.21
C ASP A 121 3.38 22.22 24.27
N LEU A 122 3.77 20.96 24.04
CA LEU A 122 4.70 20.24 24.93
C LEU A 122 6.09 20.87 24.92
N ILE A 123 6.57 21.27 23.74
CA ILE A 123 7.86 21.97 23.59
C ILE A 123 7.79 23.31 24.33
N ARG A 124 6.73 24.10 24.11
CA ARG A 124 6.53 25.40 24.77
C ARG A 124 6.54 25.28 26.29
N LYS A 125 5.79 24.33 26.84
CA LYS A 125 5.77 24.04 28.29
C LYS A 125 7.13 23.62 28.83
N ARG A 126 7.93 22.90 28.04
CA ARG A 126 9.29 22.50 28.44
C ARG A 126 10.23 23.71 28.51
N GLU A 127 10.14 24.61 27.54
CA GLU A 127 10.93 25.85 27.51
C GLU A 127 10.57 26.78 28.66
N GLU A 128 9.27 26.96 28.96
CA GLU A 128 8.81 27.74 30.12
C GLU A 128 9.33 27.18 31.44
N ASN A 129 9.24 25.86 31.63
CA ASN A 129 9.77 25.20 32.82
C ASN A 129 11.29 25.29 32.93
N GLN A 130 12.02 25.31 31.81
CA GLN A 130 13.48 25.54 31.83
C GLN A 130 13.81 26.97 32.24
N LYS A 131 13.10 27.98 31.72
CA LYS A 131 13.28 29.39 32.10
C LYS A 131 13.06 29.59 33.60
N ASN A 132 12.00 29.00 34.15
CA ASN A 132 11.70 29.05 35.59
C ASN A 132 12.78 28.40 36.46
N ARG A 133 13.52 27.40 35.95
CA ARG A 133 14.62 26.76 36.69
C ARG A 133 15.92 27.56 36.69
N THR A 134 16.11 28.44 35.70
CA THR A 134 17.33 29.25 35.56
C THR A 134 17.26 30.61 36.28
N GLU A 135 16.10 30.98 36.82
CA GLU A 135 15.89 32.24 37.52
C GLU A 135 16.28 32.09 39.00
N ILE A 136 17.52 32.44 39.34
CA ILE A 136 18.02 32.44 40.72
C ILE A 136 17.92 33.87 41.28
N ALA A 137 17.03 34.08 42.25
CA ALA A 137 16.89 35.36 42.95
C ALA A 137 17.98 35.50 44.03
N PHE A 138 18.95 36.39 43.80
CA PHE A 138 19.99 36.70 44.78
C PHE A 138 19.44 37.66 45.84
N GLN A 139 19.27 37.17 47.08
CA GLN A 139 18.98 38.03 48.22
C GLN A 139 20.27 38.68 48.73
N LYS A 140 20.24 40.01 48.87
CA LYS A 140 21.34 40.76 49.52
C LYS A 140 21.24 40.56 51.03
N SER A 141 22.27 40.00 51.65
CA SER A 141 22.38 39.97 53.11
C SER A 141 22.62 41.38 53.63
N SER A 142 21.73 41.89 54.50
CA SER A 142 21.96 43.15 55.22
C SER A 142 23.13 42.99 56.18
N ALA A 143 24.06 43.95 56.13
CA ALA A 143 25.12 44.19 57.11
C ALA A 143 24.87 45.53 57.80
#